data_AF-A0A645F8L8-F1
#
_entry.id   AF-A0A645F8L8-F1
#
_cell.length_a   1.000
_cell.length_b   1.000
_cell.length_c   1.000
_cell.angle_alpha   90.00
_cell.angle_beta   90.00
_cell.angle_gamma   90.00
#
_symmetry.space_group_name_H-M   'P 1'
#
loop_
_entity.id
_entity.type
_entity.pdbx_description
1 polymer ?
#
loop_
_entity_poly.entity_id
_entity_poly.type
_entity_poly.pdbx_seq_one_letter_code
_entity_poly.pdbx_strand_id
1 'polypeptide(L)'
;MKKQFPILKRGESALVTKRKHIPTWLFKQSVNLIRQKQAIEAAISSITPLNAGKKREEAAAMLDKFFPRLEAHLGQVKKYQATIDYLTQENEGLKERVKDEGSIKRQLEAAKLKQENEQLRQFINKIPPEVRREIQQRHTPQQVKSHGL
;
A
#
# COMPACT_ATOMS: atom_id res chain seq x y z
N MET A 1 25.15 37.79 21.39
CA MET A 1 24.09 37.09 22.15
C MET A 1 23.43 36.06 21.23
N LYS A 2 23.63 34.75 21.48
CA LYS A 2 23.09 33.67 20.64
C LYS A 2 21.56 33.60 20.82
N LYS A 3 20.79 33.80 19.75
CA LYS A 3 19.33 33.59 19.75
C LYS A 3 19.07 32.11 20.04
N GLN A 4 18.67 31.83 21.28
CA GLN A 4 18.26 30.50 21.73
C GLN A 4 16.97 30.16 20.98
N PHE A 5 16.96 29.06 20.24
CA PHE A 5 15.74 28.58 19.59
C PHE A 5 14.64 28.40 20.66
N PRO A 6 13.38 28.79 20.39
CA PRO A 6 12.30 28.55 21.34
C PRO A 6 12.24 27.04 21.62
N ILE A 7 12.22 26.68 22.89
CA ILE A 7 12.09 25.30 23.35
C ILE A 7 10.79 24.76 22.75
N LEU A 8 10.92 23.93 21.72
CA LEU A 8 9.80 23.23 21.11
C LEU A 8 9.10 22.45 22.22
N LYS A 9 7.87 22.85 22.59
CA LYS A 9 7.04 22.09 23.50
C LYS A 9 6.94 20.67 22.95
N ARG A 10 7.44 19.69 23.70
CA ARG A 10 7.30 18.27 23.34
C ARG A 10 5.81 18.01 23.13
N GLY A 11 5.45 17.49 21.96
CA GLY A 11 4.06 17.23 21.62
C GLY A 11 3.38 16.35 22.67
N GLU A 12 2.10 16.60 22.94
CA GLU A 12 1.32 15.83 23.90
C GLU A 12 1.34 14.33 23.57
N SER A 13 1.46 13.50 24.61
CA SER A 13 1.62 12.05 24.50
C SER A 13 0.46 11.40 23.73
N ALA A 14 0.76 10.33 22.99
CA ALA A 14 -0.24 9.53 22.28
C ALA A 14 -1.32 8.96 23.22
N LEU A 15 -0.97 8.71 24.49
CA LEU A 15 -1.89 8.28 25.56
C LEU A 15 -2.94 9.35 25.89
N VAL A 16 -2.54 10.63 25.90
CA VAL A 16 -3.41 11.77 26.21
C VAL A 16 -4.23 12.17 24.99
N THR A 17 -3.59 12.18 23.82
CA THR A 17 -4.20 12.65 22.57
C THR A 17 -5.04 11.61 21.85
N LYS A 18 -5.03 10.35 22.30
CA LYS A 18 -5.70 9.20 21.66
C LYS A 18 -5.45 9.13 20.14
N ARG A 19 -4.29 9.62 19.68
CA ARG A 19 -3.98 9.74 18.26
C ARG A 19 -3.98 8.35 17.62
N LYS A 20 -4.97 8.09 16.78
CA LYS A 20 -4.96 6.92 15.91
C LYS A 20 -3.88 7.16 14.86
N HIS A 21 -2.84 6.33 14.86
CA HIS A 21 -1.67 6.50 14.00
C HIS A 21 -1.45 5.25 13.15
N ILE A 22 -1.28 5.45 11.85
CA ILE A 22 -0.89 4.39 10.92
C ILE A 22 0.64 4.36 10.86
N PRO A 23 1.29 3.23 11.18
CA PRO A 23 2.74 3.14 11.19
C PRO A 23 3.36 3.59 9.86
N THR A 24 4.37 4.47 9.92
CA THR A 24 5.02 5.02 8.71
C THR A 24 5.65 3.94 7.84
N TRP A 25 6.08 2.81 8.43
CA TRP A 25 6.62 1.68 7.67
C TRP A 25 5.58 1.05 6.74
N LEU A 26 4.28 1.08 7.09
CA LEU A 26 3.21 0.56 6.26
C LEU A 26 3.10 1.36 4.96
N PHE A 27 3.13 2.69 5.04
CA PHE A 27 3.16 3.55 3.86
C PHE A 27 4.42 3.35 3.00
N LYS A 28 5.60 3.22 3.64
CA LYS A 28 6.85 2.94 2.91
C LYS A 28 6.79 1.61 2.16
N GLN A 29 6.15 0.59 2.74
CA GLN A 29 5.90 -0.67 2.05
C GLN A 29 4.96 -0.51 0.86
N SER A 30 3.86 0.25 1.00
CA SER A 30 2.96 0.55 -0.11
C SER A 30 3.70 1.21 -1.28
N VAL A 31 4.55 2.21 -1.00
CA VAL A 31 5.35 2.89 -2.03
C VAL A 31 6.32 1.93 -2.73
N ASN A 32 6.94 1.01 -1.99
CA ASN A 32 7.83 0.00 -2.57
C ASN A 32 7.06 -0.96 -3.50
N LEU A 33 5.90 -1.45 -3.05
CA LEU A 33 5.03 -2.31 -3.87
C LEU A 33 4.54 -1.60 -5.14
N ILE A 34 4.20 -0.31 -5.06
CA ILE A 34 3.81 0.48 -6.23
C ILE A 34 4.97 0.57 -7.24
N ARG A 35 6.20 0.78 -6.79
CA ARG A 35 7.38 0.77 -7.69
C ARG A 35 7.58 -0.60 -8.34
N GLN A 36 7.41 -1.69 -7.59
CA GLN A 36 7.50 -3.04 -8.14
C GLN A 36 6.41 -3.30 -9.18
N LYS A 37 5.17 -2.85 -8.92
CA LYS A 37 4.06 -2.90 -9.89
C LYS A 37 4.43 -2.19 -11.20
N GLN A 38 4.94 -0.96 -11.10
CA GLN A 38 5.34 -0.18 -12.28
C GLN A 38 6.46 -0.86 -13.08
N ALA A 39 7.45 -1.46 -12.40
CA ALA A 39 8.50 -2.21 -13.07
C ALA A 39 7.95 -3.44 -13.81
N ILE A 40 7.00 -4.16 -13.19
CA ILE A 40 6.32 -5.31 -13.83
C ILE A 40 5.50 -4.85 -15.03
N GLU A 41 4.74 -3.75 -14.92
CA GLU A 41 3.97 -3.19 -16.03
C GLU A 41 4.87 -2.78 -17.20
N ALA A 42 6.02 -2.16 -16.91
CA ALA A 42 6.99 -1.82 -17.94
C ALA A 42 7.61 -3.06 -18.59
N ALA A 43 7.93 -4.10 -17.81
CA ALA A 43 8.43 -5.37 -18.33
C ALA A 43 7.42 -6.03 -19.28
N ILE A 44 6.15 -6.07 -18.89
CA ILE A 44 5.05 -6.60 -19.71
C ILE A 44 4.88 -5.77 -20.98
N SER A 45 4.87 -4.44 -20.87
CA SER A 45 4.71 -3.55 -22.03
C SER A 45 5.88 -3.62 -23.02
N SER A 46 7.05 -4.09 -22.59
CA SER A 46 8.23 -4.23 -23.45
C SER A 46 8.28 -5.56 -24.21
N ILE A 47 7.27 -6.42 -24.06
CA ILE A 47 7.13 -7.68 -24.80
C ILE A 47 6.83 -7.37 -26.27
N THR A 48 7.73 -7.79 -27.15
CA THR A 48 7.63 -7.71 -28.61
C THR A 48 7.71 -9.12 -29.18
N PRO A 49 7.12 -9.43 -30.35
CA PRO A 49 7.18 -10.79 -30.93
C PRO A 49 8.58 -11.40 -31.01
N LEU A 50 9.62 -10.57 -31.19
CA LEU A 50 11.02 -10.97 -31.28
C LEU A 50 11.67 -11.38 -29.94
N ASN A 51 11.15 -10.90 -28.80
CA ASN A 51 11.74 -11.12 -27.47
C ASN A 51 10.75 -11.75 -26.46
N ALA A 52 9.59 -12.20 -26.95
CA ALA A 52 8.44 -12.56 -26.13
C ALA A 52 8.72 -13.70 -25.15
N GLY A 53 9.51 -14.70 -25.55
CA GLY A 53 9.86 -15.83 -24.66
C GLY A 53 10.57 -15.35 -23.39
N LYS A 54 11.72 -14.68 -23.57
CA LYS A 54 12.56 -14.22 -22.46
C LYS A 54 11.87 -13.16 -21.59
N LYS A 55 11.18 -12.20 -22.20
CA LYS A 55 10.48 -11.12 -21.48
C LYS A 55 9.27 -11.61 -20.69
N ARG A 56 8.56 -12.64 -21.18
CA ARG A 56 7.46 -13.28 -20.43
C ARG A 56 7.97 -14.00 -19.19
N GLU A 57 9.09 -14.72 -19.32
CA GLU A 57 9.69 -15.44 -18.20
C GLU A 57 10.22 -14.46 -17.12
N GLU A 58 10.85 -13.36 -17.54
CA GLU A 58 11.28 -12.29 -16.64
C GLU A 58 10.10 -11.64 -15.89
N ALA A 59 9.01 -11.32 -16.61
CA ALA A 59 7.80 -10.78 -16.00
C ALA A 59 7.14 -11.79 -15.03
N ALA A 60 7.11 -13.08 -15.38
CA ALA A 60 6.59 -14.13 -14.51
C ALA A 60 7.41 -14.26 -13.21
N ALA A 61 8.74 -14.25 -13.31
CA ALA A 61 9.62 -14.30 -12.15
C ALA A 61 9.48 -13.07 -11.22
N MET A 62 9.19 -11.88 -11.79
CA MET A 62 8.88 -10.70 -10.99
C MET A 62 7.52 -10.83 -10.28
N LEU A 63 6.51 -11.35 -10.96
CA LEU A 63 5.17 -11.59 -10.40
C LEU A 63 5.20 -12.60 -9.24
N ASP A 64 5.95 -13.69 -9.38
CA ASP A 64 6.12 -14.71 -8.33
C ASP A 64 6.64 -14.12 -7.01
N LYS A 65 7.52 -13.13 -7.08
CA LYS A 65 8.06 -12.44 -5.90
C LYS A 65 7.12 -11.36 -5.38
N PHE A 66 6.32 -10.77 -6.26
CA PHE A 66 5.46 -9.63 -5.95
C PHE A 66 4.19 -10.05 -5.19
N PHE A 67 3.52 -11.12 -5.63
CA PHE A 67 2.23 -11.55 -5.05
C PHE A 67 2.28 -11.89 -3.56
N PRO A 68 3.23 -12.69 -3.06
CA PRO A 68 3.30 -13.00 -1.63
C PRO A 68 3.49 -11.74 -0.77
N ARG A 69 4.29 -10.78 -1.26
CA ARG A 69 4.55 -9.51 -0.58
C ARG A 69 3.32 -8.61 -0.56
N LEU A 70 2.59 -8.57 -1.67
CA LEU A 70 1.35 -7.82 -1.79
C LEU A 70 0.28 -8.38 -0.84
N GLU A 71 0.07 -9.69 -0.81
CA GLU A 71 -0.91 -10.34 0.06
C GLU A 71 -0.62 -10.09 1.54
N ALA A 72 0.64 -10.27 1.96
CA ALA A 72 1.06 -9.97 3.32
C ALA A 72 0.82 -8.48 3.68
N HIS A 73 1.12 -7.57 2.75
CA HIS A 73 0.89 -6.14 2.96
C HIS A 73 -0.60 -5.81 3.08
N LEU A 74 -1.46 -6.36 2.23
CA LEU A 74 -2.92 -6.19 2.32
C LEU A 74 -3.47 -6.70 3.65
N GLY A 75 -2.95 -7.83 4.14
CA GLY A 75 -3.27 -8.35 5.46
C GLY A 75 -2.92 -7.38 6.59
N GLN A 76 -1.78 -6.67 6.49
CA GLN A 76 -1.42 -5.63 7.46
C GLN A 76 -2.30 -4.38 7.31
N VAL A 77 -2.57 -3.91 6.09
CA VAL A 77 -3.43 -2.75 5.83
C VAL A 77 -4.83 -2.96 6.40
N LYS A 78 -5.39 -4.17 6.26
CA LYS A 78 -6.72 -4.51 6.80
C LYS A 78 -6.84 -4.25 8.30
N LYS A 79 -5.77 -4.48 9.08
CA LYS A 79 -5.75 -4.21 10.53
C LYS A 79 -5.91 -2.72 10.86
N TYR A 80 -5.46 -1.85 9.95
CA TYR A 80 -5.53 -0.40 10.11
C TYR A 80 -6.70 0.23 9.36
N GLN A 81 -7.54 -0.55 8.67
CA GLN A 81 -8.61 -0.02 7.82
C GLN A 81 -9.53 0.94 8.56
N ALA A 82 -10.03 0.58 9.75
CA ALA A 82 -10.88 1.47 10.54
C ALA A 82 -10.17 2.77 10.98
N THR A 83 -8.85 2.73 11.17
CA THR A 83 -8.03 3.92 11.45
C THR A 83 -7.82 4.76 10.20
N ILE A 84 -7.59 4.11 9.05
CA ILE A 84 -7.48 4.76 7.74
C ILE A 84 -8.78 5.49 7.41
N ASP A 85 -9.93 4.84 7.57
CA ASP A 85 -11.24 5.41 7.27
C ASP A 85 -11.52 6.63 8.16
N TYR A 86 -11.30 6.49 9.47
CA TYR A 86 -11.44 7.59 10.43
C TYR A 86 -10.54 8.78 10.09
N LEU A 87 -9.25 8.56 9.87
CA LEU A 87 -8.30 9.63 9.53
C LEU A 87 -8.60 10.24 8.16
N THR A 88 -9.15 9.46 7.23
CA THR A 88 -9.56 9.96 5.91
C THR A 88 -10.72 10.94 6.05
N GLN A 89 -11.74 10.57 6.83
CA GLN A 89 -12.89 11.43 7.12
C GLN A 89 -12.48 12.72 7.85
N GLU A 90 -11.62 12.63 8.87
CA GLU A 90 -11.11 13.82 9.55
C GLU A 90 -10.30 14.72 8.60
N ASN A 91 -9.44 14.14 7.75
CA ASN A 91 -8.68 14.90 6.76
C ASN A 91 -9.58 15.59 5.73
N GLU A 92 -10.70 14.97 5.33
CA GLU A 92 -11.68 15.58 4.43
C GLU A 92 -12.36 16.79 5.09
N GLY A 93 -12.83 16.67 6.34
CA GLY A 93 -13.41 17.79 7.09
C GLY A 93 -12.41 18.92 7.39
N LEU A 94 -11.12 18.60 7.55
CA LEU A 94 -10.06 19.60 7.70
C LEU A 94 -9.71 20.29 6.37
N LYS A 95 -9.76 19.58 5.23
CA LYS A 95 -9.51 20.18 3.91
C LYS A 95 -10.55 21.25 3.54
N GLU A 96 -11.80 21.10 3.97
CA GLU A 96 -12.82 22.15 3.82
C GLU A 96 -12.51 23.42 4.63
N ARG A 97 -11.81 23.29 5.77
CA ARG A 97 -11.40 24.41 6.63
C ARG A 97 -10.07 25.05 6.22
N VAL A 98 -9.23 24.33 5.48
CA VAL A 98 -7.90 24.77 5.04
C VAL A 98 -7.89 24.96 3.51
N LYS A 99 -8.64 25.96 3.03
CA LYS A 99 -8.43 26.56 1.70
C LYS A 99 -7.28 27.58 1.81
N ASP A 100 -6.05 27.07 1.89
CA ASP A 100 -4.82 27.84 1.80
C ASP A 100 -3.84 27.15 0.84
N GLU A 101 -3.05 27.93 0.09
CA GLU A 101 -2.34 27.53 -1.15
C GLU A 101 -1.38 26.32 -1.01
N GLY A 102 -0.91 26.00 0.21
CA GLY A 102 -0.09 24.80 0.48
C GLY A 102 -0.85 23.47 0.46
N SER A 103 -2.19 23.50 0.49
CA SER A 103 -3.10 22.35 0.59
C SER A 103 -3.23 21.60 -0.74
N ILE A 104 -3.08 22.29 -1.88
CA ILE A 104 -3.38 21.76 -3.23
C ILE A 104 -2.45 20.60 -3.61
N LYS A 105 -1.14 20.71 -3.38
CA LYS A 105 -0.18 19.64 -3.71
C LYS A 105 -0.45 18.35 -2.92
N ARG A 106 -0.72 18.48 -1.61
CA ARG A 106 -1.07 17.34 -0.75
C ARG A 106 -2.44 16.76 -1.10
N GLN A 107 -3.39 17.60 -1.51
CA GLN A 107 -4.69 17.16 -2.01
C GLN A 107 -4.56 16.35 -3.30
N LEU A 108 -3.71 16.80 -4.23
CA LEU A 108 -3.40 16.11 -5.48
C LEU A 108 -2.73 14.75 -5.24
N GLU A 109 -1.74 14.69 -4.35
CA GLU A 109 -1.09 13.43 -3.98
C GLU A 109 -2.08 12.45 -3.34
N ALA A 110 -2.93 12.93 -2.42
CA ALA A 110 -3.95 12.11 -1.78
C ALA A 110 -5.03 11.62 -2.77
N ALA A 111 -5.46 12.48 -3.69
CA ALA A 111 -6.44 12.14 -4.72
C ALA A 111 -5.89 11.09 -5.69
N LYS A 112 -4.62 11.24 -6.09
CA LYS A 112 -3.92 10.26 -6.93
C LYS A 112 -3.80 8.91 -6.23
N LEU A 113 -3.43 8.91 -4.94
CA LEU A 113 -3.35 7.68 -4.14
C LEU A 113 -4.72 6.99 -3.95
N LYS A 114 -5.82 7.75 -3.83
CA LYS A 114 -7.18 7.20 -3.81
C LYS A 114 -7.53 6.56 -5.16
N GLN A 115 -7.25 7.25 -6.27
CA GLN A 115 -7.51 6.74 -7.62
C GLN A 115 -6.74 5.44 -7.91
N GLU A 116 -5.45 5.39 -7.54
CA GLU A 116 -4.62 4.18 -7.71
C GLU A 116 -5.15 3.01 -6.86
N ASN A 117 -5.66 3.26 -5.64
CA ASN A 117 -6.28 2.23 -4.81
C ASN A 117 -7.59 1.69 -5.39
N GLU A 118 -8.44 2.57 -5.93
CA GLU A 118 -9.69 2.18 -6.60
C GLU A 118 -9.40 1.26 -7.79
N GLN A 119 -8.37 1.60 -8.59
CA GLN A 119 -7.96 0.78 -9.73
C GLN A 119 -7.48 -0.61 -9.31
N LEU A 120 -6.73 -0.71 -8.20
CA LEU A 120 -6.32 -2.01 -7.64
C LEU A 120 -7.51 -2.85 -7.18
N ARG A 121 -8.52 -2.23 -6.57
CA ARG A 121 -9.76 -2.90 -6.17
C ARG A 121 -10.56 -3.40 -7.38
N GLN A 122 -10.72 -2.57 -8.40
CA GLN A 122 -11.39 -2.96 -9.64
C GLN A 122 -10.66 -4.08 -10.37
N PHE A 123 -9.32 -4.06 -10.36
CA PHE A 123 -8.51 -5.14 -10.91
C PHE A 123 -8.81 -6.48 -10.23
N ILE A 124 -8.86 -6.52 -8.89
CA ILE A 124 -9.21 -7.74 -8.13
C ILE A 124 -10.59 -8.27 -8.50
N ASN A 125 -11.57 -7.39 -8.72
CA ASN A 125 -12.92 -7.79 -9.10
C ASN A 125 -13.03 -8.28 -10.55
N LYS A 126 -12.10 -7.88 -11.43
CA LYS A 126 -12.02 -8.36 -12.82
C LYS A 126 -11.29 -9.69 -12.96
N ILE A 127 -10.54 -10.13 -11.95
CA ILE A 127 -9.89 -11.44 -11.97
C ILE A 127 -10.96 -12.53 -11.76
N PRO A 128 -11.06 -13.54 -12.65
CA PRO A 128 -12.00 -14.65 -12.49
C PRO A 128 -11.87 -15.34 -11.12
N PRO A 129 -12.98 -15.69 -10.47
CA PRO A 129 -12.98 -16.25 -9.12
C PRO A 129 -12.21 -17.58 -9.03
N GLU A 130 -12.18 -18.35 -10.12
CA GLU A 130 -11.41 -19.60 -10.26
C GLU A 130 -9.90 -19.35 -10.07
N VAL A 131 -9.37 -18.32 -10.73
CA VAL A 131 -7.94 -17.93 -10.65
C VAL A 131 -7.61 -17.38 -9.27
N ARG A 132 -8.52 -16.60 -8.66
CA ARG A 132 -8.35 -16.13 -7.27
C ARG A 132 -8.29 -17.28 -6.27
N ARG A 133 -9.12 -18.31 -6.44
CA ARG A 133 -9.14 -19.50 -5.56
C ARG A 133 -7.88 -20.33 -5.69
N GLU A 134 -7.37 -20.53 -6.91
CA GLU A 134 -6.14 -21.28 -7.12
C GLU A 134 -4.91 -20.60 -6.50
N ILE A 135 -4.82 -19.27 -6.62
CA ILE A 135 -3.73 -18.48 -5.99
C ILE A 135 -3.85 -18.55 -4.46
N GLN A 136 -5.06 -18.45 -3.91
CA GLN A 136 -5.30 -18.49 -2.47
C GLN A 136 -5.00 -19.87 -1.85
N GLN A 137 -5.24 -20.96 -2.58
CA GLN A 137 -4.91 -22.32 -2.15
C GLN A 137 -3.39 -22.57 -2.15
N ARG A 138 -2.65 -22.04 -3.13
CA ARG A 138 -1.18 -22.14 -3.19
C ARG A 138 -0.48 -21.36 -2.06
N HIS A 139 -1.15 -20.36 -1.50
CA HIS A 139 -0.63 -19.49 -0.44
C HIS A 139 -1.13 -19.83 0.98
N THR A 140 -1.95 -20.88 1.13
CA THR A 140 -2.31 -21.37 2.46
C THR A 140 -1.15 -22.26 2.96
N PRO A 141 -0.35 -21.86 3.96
CA PRO A 141 0.63 -22.77 4.53
C PRO A 141 -0.14 -23.94 5.15
N GLN A 142 0.18 -25.13 4.67
CA GLN A 142 -0.21 -26.39 5.27
C GLN A 142 0.16 -26.33 6.76
N GLN A 143 -0.85 -26.32 7.64
CA GLN A 143 -0.70 -26.71 9.03
C GLN A 143 -0.24 -28.17 9.02
N VAL A 144 1.07 -28.39 8.92
CA VAL A 144 1.68 -29.71 9.04
C VAL A 144 1.67 -30.06 10.53
N LYS A 145 0.89 -31.09 10.84
CA LYS A 145 0.94 -31.84 12.10
C LYS A 145 2.38 -32.32 12.38
N SER A 146 2.66 -32.52 13.67
CA SER A 146 3.79 -33.28 14.26
C SER A 146 4.92 -32.42 14.82
N HIS A 147 4.97 -32.30 16.14
CA HIS A 147 6.06 -32.87 16.93
C HIS A 147 5.44 -33.44 18.21
N GLY A 148 5.55 -34.76 18.37
CA GLY A 148 5.41 -35.41 19.67
C GLY A 148 6.73 -35.34 20.42
N LEU A 149 6.63 -35.16 21.74
CA LEU A 149 7.25 -35.95 22.82
C LEU A 149 6.39 -35.73 24.06
#